data_AF-A0A0R2QIX4-F1
#
_entry.id   AF-A0A0R2QIX4-F1
#
_cell.length_a   1.000
_cell.length_b   1.000
_cell.length_c   1.000
_cell.angle_alpha   90.00
_cell.angle_beta   90.00
_cell.angle_gamma   90.00
#
_symmetry.space_group_name_H-M   'P 1'
#
loop_
_entity.id
_entity.type
_entity.pdbx_description
1 polymer ?
#
loop_
_entity_poly.entity_id
_entity_poly.type
_entity_poly.pdbx_seq_one_letter_code
_entity_poly.pdbx_strand_id
1 'polypeptide(L)'
;MSVNSQRQRLIKWVRRYPVIALSALALGYLLGGFSETDDGPIPQQIVITALYLFISLVPLGFIIAFLVVGRLGDLESAANKEKQSNLTYQDAFDLPSQIMHGYKLAMVTGRSPTLTGLTGDRYLSDAQAVCSENPEHIPPVAECECGFYAYKEFTDAQFELSINPGAFLLDVDLFGLGFTYKNGFRAESQVVNQLITPSRCMRCRVLPAKVFVTTYRLGYEDTTWWQWQMRCVVCSSSFKPSDKLTVEQMAQHLAVKINYSFS
;
A
#
# COMPACT_ATOMS: atom_id res chain seq x y z
N MET A 1 -5.49 10.16 -19.34
CA MET A 1 -4.68 9.40 -18.36
C MET A 1 -5.13 9.81 -16.96
N SER A 2 -5.44 8.87 -16.06
CA SER A 2 -5.88 9.22 -14.69
C SER A 2 -4.73 9.80 -13.86
N VAL A 3 -5.03 10.66 -12.88
CA VAL A 3 -4.02 11.24 -11.96
C VAL A 3 -3.23 10.13 -11.26
N ASN A 4 -3.90 9.03 -10.91
CA ASN A 4 -3.27 7.81 -10.37
C ASN A 4 -2.25 7.18 -11.34
N SER A 5 -2.57 7.10 -12.65
CA SER A 5 -1.63 6.57 -13.65
C SER A 5 -0.39 7.46 -13.85
N GLN A 6 -0.54 8.78 -13.69
CA GLN A 6 0.57 9.74 -13.77
C GLN A 6 1.46 9.64 -12.52
N ARG A 7 0.86 9.58 -11.32
CA ARG A 7 1.56 9.36 -10.05
C ARG A 7 2.35 8.05 -10.06
N GLN A 8 1.74 6.97 -10.55
CA GLN A 8 2.39 5.66 -10.71
C GLN A 8 3.63 5.71 -11.62
N ARG A 9 3.53 6.41 -12.76
CA ARG A 9 4.68 6.59 -13.67
C ARG A 9 5.79 7.39 -12.99
N LEU A 10 5.46 8.46 -12.27
CA LEU A 10 6.43 9.30 -11.57
C LEU A 10 7.22 8.48 -10.53
N ILE A 11 6.53 7.69 -9.71
CA ILE A 11 7.15 6.85 -8.68
C ILE A 11 8.07 5.78 -9.31
N LYS A 12 7.67 5.17 -10.44
CA LYS A 12 8.53 4.22 -11.17
C LYS A 12 9.83 4.88 -11.64
N TRP A 13 9.77 6.12 -12.10
CA TRP A 13 10.96 6.89 -12.49
C TRP A 13 11.85 7.24 -11.30
N VAL A 14 11.26 7.69 -10.19
CA VAL A 14 11.99 8.00 -8.94
C VAL A 14 12.72 6.77 -8.41
N ARG A 15 12.11 5.58 -8.46
CA ARG A 15 12.76 4.31 -8.04
C ARG A 15 13.97 3.94 -8.90
N ARG A 16 14.02 4.39 -10.16
CA ARG A 16 15.16 4.16 -11.08
C ARG A 16 16.24 5.24 -10.95
N TYR A 17 15.90 6.41 -10.40
CA TYR A 17 16.83 7.53 -10.27
C TYR A 17 18.14 7.19 -9.56
N PRO A 18 18.18 6.43 -8.43
CA PRO A 18 19.44 6.07 -7.79
C PRO A 18 20.39 5.29 -8.71
N VAL A 19 19.85 4.39 -9.53
CA VAL A 19 20.64 3.62 -10.50
C VAL A 19 21.16 4.52 -11.62
N ILE A 20 20.33 5.45 -12.11
CA ILE A 20 20.72 6.42 -13.14
C ILE A 20 21.80 7.37 -12.60
N ALA A 21 21.65 7.87 -11.37
CA ALA A 21 22.61 8.76 -10.73
C ALA A 21 23.97 8.07 -10.49
N LEU A 22 23.97 6.81 -10.01
CA LEU A 22 25.19 6.02 -9.88
C LEU A 22 25.87 5.76 -11.22
N SER A 23 25.08 5.51 -12.27
CA SER A 23 25.61 5.33 -13.64
C SER A 23 26.23 6.62 -14.19
N ALA A 24 25.58 7.77 -13.94
CA ALA A 24 26.11 9.09 -14.33
C ALA A 24 27.40 9.44 -13.58
N LEU A 25 27.50 9.12 -12.28
CA LEU A 25 28.73 9.26 -11.50
C LEU A 25 29.86 8.37 -12.01
N ALA A 26 29.56 7.10 -12.33
CA ALA A 26 30.53 6.17 -12.89
C ALA A 26 31.05 6.65 -14.26
N LEU A 27 30.17 7.18 -15.13
CA LEU A 27 30.56 7.80 -16.39
C LEU A 27 31.42 9.05 -16.18
N GLY A 28 31.05 9.92 -15.23
CA GLY A 28 31.85 11.09 -14.89
C GLY A 28 33.25 10.75 -14.40
N TYR A 29 33.40 9.63 -13.67
CA TYR A 29 34.69 9.10 -13.27
C TYR A 29 35.52 8.58 -14.44
N LEU A 30 34.91 7.77 -15.32
CA LEU A 30 35.61 7.24 -16.51
C LEU A 30 36.04 8.32 -17.50
N LEU A 31 35.31 9.44 -17.54
CA LEU A 31 35.61 10.59 -18.41
C LEU A 31 36.65 11.56 -17.81
N GLY A 32 37.23 11.23 -16.65
CA GLY A 32 38.27 12.05 -16.03
C GLY A 32 37.75 13.24 -15.21
N GLY A 33 36.45 13.31 -14.91
CA GLY A 33 35.86 14.39 -14.10
C GLY A 33 36.42 14.51 -12.68
N PHE A 34 37.05 13.44 -12.18
CA PHE A 34 37.69 13.39 -10.86
C PHE A 34 39.22 13.14 -10.92
N SER A 35 39.84 13.27 -12.11
CA SER A 35 41.29 13.13 -12.27
C SER A 35 42.00 14.47 -12.00
N GLU A 36 43.20 14.42 -11.42
CA GLU A 36 44.09 15.60 -11.28
C GLU A 36 44.94 15.85 -12.54
N THR A 37 44.97 14.89 -13.48
CA THR A 37 45.69 15.00 -14.76
C THR A 37 44.73 15.43 -15.87
N ASP A 38 45.16 16.42 -16.68
CA ASP A 38 44.39 17.02 -17.78
C ASP A 38 44.30 16.13 -19.04
N ASP A 39 44.73 14.86 -18.95
CA ASP A 39 44.79 13.89 -20.07
C ASP A 39 43.44 13.22 -20.38
N GLY A 40 42.33 13.76 -19.85
CA GLY A 40 40.98 13.24 -20.07
C GLY A 40 40.48 13.50 -21.50
N PRO A 41 39.61 12.64 -22.05
CA PRO A 41 39.02 12.85 -23.38
C PRO A 41 38.05 14.04 -23.43
N ILE A 42 37.57 14.52 -22.28
CA ILE A 42 36.69 15.68 -22.14
C ILE A 42 37.26 16.58 -21.04
N PRO A 43 37.28 17.91 -21.22
CA PRO A 43 37.72 18.84 -20.18
C PRO A 43 36.99 18.62 -18.86
N GLN A 44 37.77 18.50 -17.77
CA GLN A 44 37.27 18.18 -16.43
C GLN A 44 36.13 19.11 -15.99
N GLN A 45 36.26 20.42 -16.28
CA GLN A 45 35.25 21.42 -15.94
C GLN A 45 33.88 21.12 -16.56
N ILE A 46 33.84 20.64 -17.80
CA ILE A 46 32.60 20.31 -18.50
C ILE A 46 31.89 19.13 -17.81
N VAL A 47 32.66 18.10 -17.44
CA VAL A 47 32.13 16.91 -16.75
C VAL A 47 31.57 17.27 -15.38
N ILE A 48 32.32 18.08 -14.62
CA ILE A 48 31.90 18.56 -13.29
C ILE A 48 30.64 19.43 -13.39
N THR A 49 30.59 20.39 -14.32
CA THR A 49 29.42 21.24 -14.52
C THR A 49 28.19 20.41 -14.92
N ALA A 50 28.35 19.41 -15.80
CA ALA A 50 27.26 18.53 -16.18
C ALA A 50 26.71 17.70 -15.00
N LEU A 51 27.59 17.18 -14.14
CA LEU A 51 27.19 16.47 -12.93
C LEU A 51 26.44 17.38 -11.94
N TYR A 52 26.91 18.61 -11.74
CA TYR A 52 26.23 19.58 -10.88
C TYR A 52 24.84 19.95 -11.41
N LEU A 53 24.71 20.18 -12.72
CA LEU A 53 23.41 20.45 -13.34
C LEU A 53 22.47 19.24 -13.20
N PHE A 54 22.97 18.02 -13.39
CA PHE A 54 22.19 16.80 -13.24
C PHE A 54 21.68 16.61 -11.80
N ILE A 55 22.56 16.72 -10.80
CA ILE A 55 22.22 16.54 -9.38
C ILE A 55 21.27 17.64 -8.88
N SER A 56 21.31 18.84 -9.47
CA SER A 56 20.46 19.96 -9.05
C SER A 56 19.11 19.97 -9.76
N LEU A 57 19.09 19.84 -11.09
CA LEU A 57 17.87 20.02 -11.88
C LEU A 57 16.94 18.80 -11.84
N VAL A 58 17.48 17.59 -11.81
CA VAL A 58 16.67 16.37 -11.88
C VAL A 58 15.83 16.16 -10.61
N PRO A 59 16.39 16.27 -9.38
CA PRO A 59 15.58 16.23 -8.16
C PRO A 59 14.56 17.36 -8.08
N LEU A 60 14.92 18.57 -8.49
CA LEU A 60 14.00 19.72 -8.53
C LEU A 60 12.81 19.42 -9.45
N GLY A 61 13.06 18.86 -10.63
CA GLY A 61 12.02 18.43 -11.57
C GLY A 61 11.08 17.39 -10.98
N PHE A 62 11.61 16.42 -10.23
CA PHE A 62 10.77 15.44 -9.52
C PHE A 62 9.88 16.10 -8.45
N ILE A 63 10.43 17.03 -7.66
CA ILE A 63 9.67 17.76 -6.63
C ILE A 63 8.52 18.54 -7.26
N ILE A 64 8.81 19.32 -8.32
CA ILE A 64 7.79 20.09 -9.04
C ILE A 64 6.72 19.16 -9.62
N ALA A 65 7.12 18.04 -10.23
CA ALA A 65 6.16 17.09 -10.79
C ALA A 65 5.28 16.44 -9.72
N PHE A 66 5.81 16.12 -8.54
CA PHE A 66 5.01 15.64 -7.41
C PHE A 66 4.03 16.69 -6.90
N LEU A 67 4.45 17.96 -6.81
CA LEU A 67 3.57 19.06 -6.39
C LEU A 67 2.42 19.28 -7.38
N VAL A 68 2.70 19.23 -8.68
CA VAL A 68 1.67 19.36 -9.72
C VAL A 68 0.70 18.18 -9.70
N VAL A 69 1.20 16.94 -9.64
CA VAL A 69 0.35 15.74 -9.54
C VAL A 69 -0.45 15.72 -8.24
N GLY A 70 0.15 16.19 -7.14
CA GLY A 70 -0.53 16.38 -5.85
C GLY A 70 -1.69 17.36 -5.97
N ARG A 71 -1.45 18.57 -6.49
CA ARG A 71 -2.51 19.56 -6.71
C ARG A 71 -3.60 19.09 -7.67
N LEU A 72 -3.26 18.36 -8.72
CA LEU A 72 -4.25 17.77 -9.62
C LEU A 72 -5.10 16.71 -8.89
N GLY A 73 -4.50 15.94 -7.98
CA GLY A 73 -5.21 15.02 -7.10
C GLY A 73 -6.10 15.74 -6.08
N ASP A 74 -5.64 16.85 -5.52
CA ASP A 74 -6.42 17.67 -4.59
C ASP A 74 -7.61 18.34 -5.30
N LEU A 75 -7.41 18.83 -6.53
CA LEU A 75 -8.48 19.38 -7.37
C LEU A 75 -9.48 18.30 -7.80
N GLU A 76 -9.02 17.09 -8.15
CA GLU A 76 -9.90 15.96 -8.43
C GLU A 76 -10.67 15.52 -7.17
N SER A 77 -10.04 15.58 -5.99
CA SER A 77 -10.67 15.28 -4.71
C SER A 77 -11.67 16.36 -4.29
N ALA A 78 -11.38 17.64 -4.53
CA ALA A 78 -12.28 18.76 -4.29
C ALA A 78 -13.48 18.73 -5.25
N ALA A 79 -13.25 18.46 -6.53
CA ALA A 79 -14.32 18.26 -7.52
C ALA A 79 -15.17 17.01 -7.21
N ASN A 80 -14.56 15.95 -6.67
CA ASN A 80 -15.30 14.79 -6.19
C ASN A 80 -16.09 15.07 -4.91
N LYS A 81 -15.58 15.90 -3.98
CA LYS A 81 -16.34 16.41 -2.83
C LYS A 81 -17.53 17.26 -3.26
N GLU A 82 -17.36 18.09 -4.28
CA GLU A 82 -18.46 18.87 -4.86
C GLU A 82 -19.48 17.93 -5.55
N LYS A 83 -19.02 16.86 -6.21
CA LYS A 83 -19.88 15.77 -6.70
C LYS A 83 -20.49 14.89 -5.59
N GLN A 84 -19.96 14.92 -4.37
CA GLN A 84 -20.53 14.24 -3.19
C GLN A 84 -21.83 14.92 -2.73
N SER A 85 -22.05 16.20 -3.11
CA SER A 85 -23.37 16.84 -3.04
C SER A 85 -24.36 16.33 -4.10
N ASN A 86 -23.87 15.56 -5.09
CA ASN A 86 -24.63 14.86 -6.12
C ASN A 86 -24.54 13.33 -5.93
N LEU A 87 -24.63 12.85 -4.69
CA LEU A 87 -24.99 11.45 -4.48
C LEU A 87 -26.34 11.22 -5.18
N THR A 88 -26.41 10.27 -6.11
CA THR A 88 -27.65 9.95 -6.85
C THR A 88 -28.77 9.51 -5.92
N TYR A 89 -28.42 9.04 -4.71
CA TYR A 89 -29.33 8.67 -3.65
C TYR A 89 -28.78 9.17 -2.31
N GLN A 90 -29.61 9.89 -1.55
CA GLN A 90 -29.28 10.42 -0.22
C GLN A 90 -29.54 9.41 0.89
N ASP A 91 -30.31 8.36 0.60
CA ASP A 91 -30.65 7.27 1.51
C ASP A 91 -29.98 5.96 1.06
N ALA A 92 -29.41 5.23 2.01
CA ALA A 92 -28.77 3.95 1.77
C ALA A 92 -29.79 2.83 1.46
N PHE A 93 -31.07 3.03 1.73
CA PHE A 93 -32.14 2.07 1.40
C PHE A 93 -32.65 2.16 -0.05
N ASP A 94 -32.30 3.22 -0.80
CA ASP A 94 -32.72 3.41 -2.20
C ASP A 94 -31.75 2.79 -3.22
N LEU A 95 -30.78 1.99 -2.76
CA LEU A 95 -29.71 1.48 -3.61
C LEU A 95 -30.13 0.23 -4.38
N PRO A 96 -29.86 0.16 -5.71
CA PRO A 96 -30.01 -1.08 -6.45
C PRO A 96 -29.09 -2.16 -5.85
N SER A 97 -29.62 -3.37 -5.64
CA SER A 97 -28.85 -4.49 -5.12
C SER A 97 -27.68 -4.81 -6.05
N GLN A 98 -26.47 -4.46 -5.65
CA GLN A 98 -25.25 -4.73 -6.39
C GLN A 98 -24.37 -5.70 -5.63
N ILE A 99 -23.74 -6.62 -6.35
CA ILE A 99 -22.72 -7.51 -5.78
C ILE A 99 -21.47 -6.66 -5.52
N MET A 100 -21.19 -6.36 -4.25
CA MET A 100 -20.05 -5.55 -3.82
C MET A 100 -18.84 -6.45 -3.50
N HIS A 101 -18.36 -7.16 -4.51
CA HIS A 101 -17.12 -7.95 -4.42
C HIS A 101 -15.90 -7.06 -4.67
N GLY A 102 -14.82 -7.25 -3.91
CA GLY A 102 -13.61 -6.48 -4.13
C GLY A 102 -12.39 -6.94 -3.33
N TYR A 103 -11.41 -6.05 -3.25
CA TYR A 103 -10.12 -6.32 -2.62
C TYR A 103 -9.76 -5.25 -1.61
N LYS A 104 -9.28 -5.63 -0.43
CA LYS A 104 -8.85 -4.68 0.59
C LYS A 104 -7.52 -5.05 1.20
N LEU A 105 -6.91 -4.13 1.92
CA LEU A 105 -5.66 -4.35 2.61
C LEU A 105 -5.91 -4.52 4.11
N ALA A 106 -5.19 -5.46 4.71
CA ALA A 106 -5.17 -5.64 6.14
C ALA A 106 -3.78 -6.00 6.62
N MET A 107 -3.42 -5.54 7.80
CA MET A 107 -2.29 -6.08 8.55
C MET A 107 -2.79 -7.24 9.40
N VAL A 108 -1.90 -8.19 9.70
CA VAL A 108 -2.18 -9.22 10.70
C VAL A 108 -1.40 -8.85 11.95
N THR A 109 -2.10 -8.62 13.06
CA THR A 109 -1.52 -7.98 14.25
C THR A 109 -1.87 -8.74 15.53
N GLY A 110 -1.21 -8.38 16.63
CA GLY A 110 -1.39 -9.01 17.93
C GLY A 110 -0.59 -10.31 18.10
N ARG A 111 -0.42 -10.76 19.35
CA ARG A 111 0.16 -12.09 19.62
C ARG A 111 -0.80 -13.21 19.23
N SER A 112 -2.09 -13.03 19.53
CA SER A 112 -3.15 -13.77 18.86
C SER A 112 -3.41 -13.06 17.53
N PRO A 113 -3.20 -13.69 16.37
CA PRO A 113 -3.38 -13.05 15.08
C PRO A 113 -4.80 -12.50 14.92
N THR A 114 -4.94 -11.26 14.47
CA THR A 114 -6.23 -10.64 14.12
C THR A 114 -6.03 -9.73 12.91
N LEU A 115 -7.07 -9.60 12.08
CA LEU A 115 -7.06 -8.66 10.96
C LEU A 115 -7.16 -7.23 11.51
N THR A 116 -6.34 -6.34 10.98
CA THR A 116 -6.34 -4.92 11.32
C THR A 116 -6.34 -4.08 10.06
N GLY A 117 -7.24 -3.11 9.98
CA GLY A 117 -7.28 -2.13 8.90
C GLY A 117 -6.01 -1.28 8.88
N LEU A 118 -5.77 -0.59 7.76
CA LEU A 118 -4.65 0.35 7.68
C LEU A 118 -4.81 1.53 8.65
N THR A 119 -6.04 1.83 9.07
CA THR A 119 -6.42 2.84 10.08
C THR A 119 -6.23 2.37 11.52
N GLY A 120 -5.95 1.07 11.74
CA GLY A 120 -5.69 0.52 13.08
C GLY A 120 -6.85 -0.28 13.69
N ASP A 121 -8.04 -0.26 13.08
CA ASP A 121 -9.22 -0.97 13.59
C ASP A 121 -9.05 -2.49 13.44
N ARG A 122 -9.30 -3.23 14.53
CA ARG A 122 -9.28 -4.70 14.53
C ARG A 122 -10.65 -5.25 14.20
N TYR A 123 -10.69 -6.31 13.40
CA TYR A 123 -11.93 -6.96 13.01
C TYR A 123 -11.73 -8.46 12.75
N LEU A 124 -12.85 -9.18 12.75
CA LEU A 124 -12.93 -10.59 12.36
C LEU A 124 -13.13 -10.72 10.84
N SER A 125 -12.96 -11.94 10.33
CA SER A 125 -13.14 -12.25 8.91
C SER A 125 -14.58 -12.03 8.44
N ASP A 126 -15.56 -12.32 9.30
CA ASP A 126 -16.95 -11.93 9.15
C ASP A 126 -17.26 -10.90 10.24
N ALA A 127 -17.62 -9.68 9.83
CA ALA A 127 -17.78 -8.57 10.76
C ALA A 127 -18.74 -7.50 10.25
N GLN A 128 -19.34 -6.79 11.21
CA GLN A 128 -20.06 -5.55 11.00
C GLN A 128 -19.19 -4.37 11.47
N ALA A 129 -19.29 -3.26 10.75
CA ALA A 129 -18.57 -2.05 11.06
C ALA A 129 -19.21 -1.35 12.26
N VAL A 130 -18.35 -0.78 13.11
CA VAL A 130 -18.76 0.02 14.27
C VAL A 130 -18.06 1.36 14.15
N CYS A 131 -18.77 2.45 14.46
CA CYS A 131 -18.18 3.79 14.47
C CYS A 131 -17.63 4.10 15.87
N SER A 132 -16.34 4.37 15.95
CA SER A 132 -15.67 4.77 17.19
C SER A 132 -15.98 6.21 17.61
N GLU A 133 -16.32 7.08 16.64
CA GLU A 133 -16.57 8.50 16.86
C GLU A 133 -18.01 8.78 17.31
N ASN A 134 -18.98 8.06 16.72
CA ASN A 134 -20.39 8.20 17.08
C ASN A 134 -21.10 6.84 17.04
N PRO A 135 -21.31 6.21 18.21
CA PRO A 135 -21.96 4.90 18.32
C PRO A 135 -23.46 4.88 17.94
N GLU A 136 -24.11 6.04 17.79
CA GLU A 136 -25.57 6.12 17.59
C GLU A 136 -26.00 5.90 16.14
N HIS A 137 -25.10 6.08 15.16
CA HIS A 137 -25.43 5.83 13.76
C HIS A 137 -24.93 4.47 13.28
N ILE A 138 -25.72 3.87 12.39
CA ILE A 138 -25.40 2.59 11.76
C ILE A 138 -24.41 2.85 10.61
N PRO A 139 -23.18 2.30 10.63
CA PRO A 139 -22.24 2.44 9.52
C PRO A 139 -22.74 1.73 8.26
N PRO A 140 -22.41 2.23 7.05
CA PRO A 140 -21.64 3.43 6.77
C PRO A 140 -22.52 4.67 6.68
N VAL A 141 -22.00 5.85 7.06
CA VAL A 141 -22.68 7.15 6.88
C VAL A 141 -21.87 8.05 5.97
N ALA A 142 -22.52 8.77 5.05
CA ALA A 142 -21.86 9.54 3.98
C ALA A 142 -20.78 10.51 4.48
N GLU A 143 -20.99 11.11 5.66
CA GLU A 143 -20.11 12.12 6.28
C GLU A 143 -19.15 11.56 7.33
N CYS A 144 -19.10 10.24 7.50
CA CYS A 144 -18.20 9.56 8.43
C CYS A 144 -17.30 8.58 7.67
N GLU A 145 -16.10 8.31 8.20
CA GLU A 145 -15.18 7.31 7.64
C GLU A 145 -15.47 5.87 8.11
N CYS A 146 -16.59 5.65 8.80
CA CYS A 146 -16.98 4.32 9.25
C CYS A 146 -17.42 3.41 8.09
N GLY A 147 -17.23 2.10 8.28
CA GLY A 147 -17.57 1.09 7.28
C GLY A 147 -16.35 0.31 6.79
N PHE A 148 -16.61 -0.78 6.07
CA PHE A 148 -15.56 -1.56 5.42
C PHE A 148 -15.34 -1.10 4.00
N TYR A 149 -14.11 -0.68 3.70
CA TYR A 149 -13.70 -0.29 2.36
C TYR A 149 -13.11 -1.46 1.58
N ALA A 150 -13.41 -1.54 0.29
CA ALA A 150 -12.77 -2.42 -0.67
C ALA A 150 -12.59 -1.72 -2.02
N TYR A 151 -11.48 -1.97 -2.69
CA TYR A 151 -11.26 -1.61 -4.09
C TYR A 151 -12.05 -2.55 -5.00
N LYS A 152 -12.60 -2.04 -6.10
CA LYS A 152 -13.27 -2.88 -7.10
C LYS A 152 -12.27 -3.74 -7.85
N GLU A 153 -11.16 -3.11 -8.24
CA GLU A 153 -10.16 -3.71 -9.10
C GLU A 153 -8.96 -4.23 -8.31
N PHE A 154 -8.56 -5.47 -8.61
CA PHE A 154 -7.39 -6.09 -8.01
C PHE A 154 -6.11 -5.28 -8.22
N THR A 155 -5.96 -4.65 -9.38
CA THR A 155 -4.77 -3.86 -9.73
C THR A 155 -4.63 -2.60 -8.87
N ASP A 156 -5.75 -1.98 -8.48
CA ASP A 156 -5.73 -0.80 -7.62
C ASP A 156 -5.33 -1.18 -6.20
N ALA A 157 -5.88 -2.28 -5.69
CA ALA A 157 -5.49 -2.81 -4.38
C ALA A 157 -4.02 -3.30 -4.35
N GLN A 158 -3.53 -3.91 -5.43
CA GLN A 158 -2.11 -4.24 -5.56
C GLN A 158 -1.20 -3.01 -5.53
N PHE A 159 -1.63 -1.91 -6.17
CA PHE A 159 -0.87 -0.67 -6.12
C PHE A 159 -0.80 -0.13 -4.70
N GLU A 160 -1.93 -0.10 -3.98
CA GLU A 160 -1.99 0.30 -2.57
C GLU A 160 -1.09 -0.60 -1.69
N LEU A 161 -1.02 -1.90 -2.00
CA LEU A 161 -0.16 -2.84 -1.27
C LEU A 161 1.33 -2.50 -1.44
N SER A 162 1.70 -1.97 -2.61
CA SER A 162 3.08 -1.58 -2.91
C SER A 162 3.59 -0.38 -2.10
N ILE A 163 2.67 0.41 -1.52
CA ILE A 163 2.97 1.55 -0.65
C ILE A 163 2.78 1.24 0.84
N ASN A 164 2.09 0.14 1.19
CA ASN A 164 1.87 -0.32 2.56
C ASN A 164 2.62 -1.64 2.86
N PRO A 165 3.96 -1.61 3.03
CA PRO A 165 4.76 -2.81 3.23
C PRO A 165 4.48 -3.45 4.60
N GLY A 166 4.01 -4.69 4.60
CA GLY A 166 3.60 -5.41 5.81
C GLY A 166 2.10 -5.73 5.83
N ALA A 167 1.31 -5.07 4.98
CA ALA A 167 -0.07 -5.47 4.75
C ALA A 167 -0.15 -6.73 3.87
N PHE A 168 -1.32 -7.35 3.91
CA PHE A 168 -1.77 -8.43 3.07
C PHE A 168 -2.97 -7.97 2.27
N LEU A 169 -3.15 -8.57 1.10
CA LEU A 169 -4.32 -8.35 0.29
C LEU A 169 -5.39 -9.36 0.68
N LEU A 170 -6.61 -8.88 0.85
CA LEU A 170 -7.79 -9.68 1.11
C LEU A 170 -8.73 -9.56 -0.08
N ASP A 171 -9.36 -10.67 -0.41
CA ASP A 171 -10.53 -10.75 -1.27
C ASP A 171 -11.75 -10.81 -0.37
N VAL A 172 -12.72 -9.94 -0.62
CA VAL A 172 -13.85 -9.72 0.27
C VAL A 172 -15.13 -9.52 -0.51
N ASP A 173 -16.22 -9.98 0.10
CA ASP A 173 -17.56 -9.56 -0.25
C ASP A 173 -18.08 -8.60 0.81
N LEU A 174 -18.71 -7.52 0.35
CA LEU A 174 -19.33 -6.53 1.21
C LEU A 174 -20.86 -6.63 1.11
N PHE A 175 -21.54 -6.44 2.24
CA PHE A 175 -22.99 -6.60 2.33
C PHE A 175 -23.65 -5.47 3.13
N GLY A 176 -24.99 -5.40 2.99
CA GLY A 176 -25.83 -4.45 3.69
C GLY A 176 -25.84 -3.08 2.99
N LEU A 177 -26.04 -2.04 3.80
CA LEU A 177 -26.00 -0.66 3.33
C LEU A 177 -24.59 -0.30 2.88
N GLY A 178 -24.45 0.34 1.72
CA GLY A 178 -23.12 0.65 1.21
C GLY A 178 -23.06 1.74 0.14
N PHE A 179 -21.92 2.41 0.05
CA PHE A 179 -21.66 3.42 -0.96
C PHE A 179 -20.76 2.86 -2.05
N THR A 180 -21.08 3.20 -3.30
CA THR A 180 -20.20 2.94 -4.42
C THR A 180 -19.40 4.20 -4.75
N TYR A 181 -18.08 4.08 -4.73
CA TYR A 181 -17.16 5.12 -5.14
C TYR A 181 -16.54 4.80 -6.51
N LYS A 182 -15.81 5.77 -7.06
CA LYS A 182 -15.09 5.62 -8.33
C LYS A 182 -14.20 4.36 -8.35
N ASN A 183 -13.46 4.11 -7.27
CA ASN A 183 -12.44 3.06 -7.21
C ASN A 183 -12.82 1.88 -6.31
N GLY A 184 -14.01 1.90 -5.69
CA GLY A 184 -14.28 1.00 -4.57
C GLY A 184 -15.72 0.98 -4.10
N PHE A 185 -15.90 0.22 -3.03
CA PHE A 185 -17.12 0.08 -2.26
C PHE A 185 -16.82 0.42 -0.80
N ARG A 186 -17.85 0.85 -0.08
CA ARG A 186 -17.86 0.92 1.37
C ARG A 186 -19.17 0.36 1.88
N ALA A 187 -19.15 -0.59 2.81
CA ALA A 187 -20.38 -1.19 3.31
C ALA A 187 -20.39 -1.39 4.83
N GLU A 188 -21.57 -1.73 5.33
CA GLU A 188 -21.86 -2.01 6.74
C GLU A 188 -21.15 -3.27 7.22
N SER A 189 -21.09 -4.29 6.37
CA SER A 189 -20.55 -5.61 6.75
C SER A 189 -19.65 -6.18 5.66
N GLN A 190 -18.78 -7.10 6.08
CA GLN A 190 -17.87 -7.80 5.19
C GLN A 190 -17.81 -9.29 5.52
N VAL A 191 -17.47 -10.08 4.51
CA VAL A 191 -16.92 -11.42 4.67
C VAL A 191 -15.60 -11.48 3.91
N VAL A 192 -14.55 -11.94 4.60
CA VAL A 192 -13.24 -12.18 4.01
C VAL A 192 -13.20 -13.59 3.42
N ASN A 193 -13.21 -13.66 2.10
CA ASN A 193 -13.16 -14.92 1.36
C ASN A 193 -11.78 -15.57 1.44
N GLN A 194 -10.74 -14.77 1.24
CA GLN A 194 -9.36 -15.25 1.23
C GLN A 194 -8.35 -14.16 1.55
N LEU A 195 -7.26 -14.57 2.20
CA LEU A 195 -6.04 -13.78 2.36
C LEU A 195 -5.03 -14.23 1.30
N ILE A 196 -4.60 -13.28 0.48
CA ILE A 196 -3.65 -13.49 -0.60
C ILE A 196 -2.25 -13.19 -0.07
N THR A 197 -1.43 -14.23 0.01
CA THR A 197 -0.05 -14.11 0.50
C THR A 197 0.93 -13.76 -0.61
N PRO A 198 2.02 -13.05 -0.29
CA PRO A 198 3.07 -12.80 -1.26
C PRO A 198 3.79 -14.12 -1.60
N SER A 199 4.11 -14.32 -2.88
CA SER A 199 4.93 -15.46 -3.32
C SER A 199 6.35 -15.41 -2.77
N ARG A 200 6.87 -14.21 -2.52
CA ARG A 200 8.24 -13.98 -2.02
C ARG A 200 8.25 -13.43 -0.60
N CYS A 201 9.32 -13.75 0.12
CA CYS A 201 9.58 -13.30 1.48
C CYS A 201 9.48 -11.78 1.61
N MET A 202 8.70 -11.30 2.59
CA MET A 202 8.53 -9.87 2.81
C MET A 202 9.80 -9.16 3.31
N ARG A 203 10.82 -9.92 3.75
CA ARG A 203 12.13 -9.36 4.16
C ARG A 203 13.09 -9.24 2.98
N CYS A 204 13.51 -10.39 2.43
CA CYS A 204 14.55 -10.42 1.40
C CYS A 204 14.00 -10.23 -0.02
N ARG A 205 12.69 -10.40 -0.24
CA ARG A 205 12.01 -10.28 -1.55
C ARG A 205 12.53 -11.21 -2.66
N VAL A 206 13.35 -12.20 -2.30
CA VAL A 206 13.97 -13.16 -3.24
C VAL A 206 13.41 -14.56 -3.03
N LEU A 207 13.58 -15.10 -1.83
CA LEU A 207 13.20 -16.48 -1.51
C LEU A 207 11.69 -16.63 -1.29
N PRO A 208 11.11 -17.83 -1.51
CA PRO A 208 9.68 -18.04 -1.36
C PRO A 208 9.24 -17.82 0.09
N ALA A 209 8.10 -17.16 0.27
CA ALA A 209 7.48 -17.03 1.59
C ALA A 209 6.84 -18.36 2.01
N LYS A 210 7.09 -18.79 3.25
CA LYS A 210 6.70 -20.12 3.74
C LYS A 210 6.06 -20.12 5.12
N VAL A 211 6.43 -19.19 5.98
CA VAL A 211 5.99 -19.17 7.37
C VAL A 211 5.67 -17.74 7.80
N PHE A 212 4.65 -17.59 8.64
CA PHE A 212 4.37 -16.33 9.31
C PHE A 212 5.26 -16.20 10.54
N VAL A 213 5.86 -15.04 10.73
CA VAL A 213 6.61 -14.72 11.95
C VAL A 213 6.08 -13.44 12.59
N THR A 214 6.08 -13.39 13.91
CA THR A 214 5.81 -12.15 14.63
C THR A 214 6.99 -11.20 14.48
N THR A 215 6.72 -9.93 14.28
CA THR A 215 7.72 -8.87 14.31
C THR A 215 7.23 -7.77 15.22
N TYR A 216 8.14 -7.24 16.02
CA TYR A 216 7.84 -6.11 16.89
C TYR A 216 7.99 -4.82 16.09
N ARG A 217 6.94 -3.98 16.03
CA ARG A 217 7.04 -2.62 15.52
C ARG A 217 6.77 -1.63 16.64
N LEU A 218 7.66 -0.64 16.73
CA LEU A 218 7.43 0.57 17.51
C LEU A 218 6.52 1.48 16.67
N GLY A 219 5.34 1.78 17.21
CA GLY A 219 4.50 2.86 16.69
C GLY A 219 5.14 4.23 16.98
N TYR A 220 4.72 5.25 16.23
CA TYR A 220 5.09 6.64 16.50
C TYR A 220 4.30 7.24 17.67
N GLU A 221 3.14 6.68 17.95
CA GLU A 221 2.38 6.86 19.18
C GLU A 221 2.64 5.62 20.04
N ASP A 222 2.72 5.75 21.37
CA ASP A 222 3.19 4.77 22.37
C ASP A 222 2.57 3.34 22.35
N THR A 223 1.79 3.01 21.33
CA THR A 223 1.33 1.66 21.04
C THR A 223 2.42 0.87 20.32
N THR A 224 3.18 0.12 21.12
CA THR A 224 3.99 -0.99 20.58
C THR A 224 3.06 -2.13 20.19
N TRP A 225 3.24 -2.69 19.00
CA TRP A 225 2.37 -3.77 18.54
C TRP A 225 3.08 -4.83 17.72
N TRP A 226 2.57 -6.06 17.86
CA TRP A 226 3.07 -7.24 17.15
C TRP A 226 2.43 -7.28 15.76
N GLN A 227 3.25 -7.39 14.72
CA GLN A 227 2.80 -7.58 13.35
C GLN A 227 3.31 -8.92 12.81
N TRP A 228 2.42 -9.71 12.25
CA TRP A 228 2.79 -10.94 11.56
C TRP A 228 3.22 -10.65 10.12
N GLN A 229 4.33 -11.25 9.70
CA GLN A 229 4.86 -11.11 8.34
C GLN A 229 5.26 -12.48 7.78
N MET A 230 5.05 -12.64 6.47
CA MET A 230 5.45 -13.83 5.73
C MET A 230 6.95 -13.80 5.39
N ARG A 231 7.70 -14.82 5.83
CA ARG A 231 9.15 -14.95 5.63
C ARG A 231 9.51 -16.27 4.95
N CYS A 232 10.68 -16.31 4.33
CA CYS A 232 11.30 -17.56 3.90
C CYS A 232 11.96 -18.28 5.08
N VAL A 233 12.29 -19.56 4.89
CA VAL A 233 12.94 -20.41 5.89
C VAL A 233 14.20 -19.74 6.45
N VAL A 234 15.05 -19.18 5.58
CA VAL A 234 16.30 -18.50 5.98
C VAL A 234 16.03 -17.25 6.82
N CYS A 235 15.15 -16.35 6.37
CA CYS A 235 14.82 -15.13 7.13
C CYS A 235 14.02 -15.39 8.40
N SER A 236 13.48 -16.60 8.57
CA SER A 236 12.74 -17.02 9.77
C SER A 236 13.59 -17.84 10.74
N SER A 237 14.83 -18.20 10.39
CA SER A 237 15.62 -19.18 11.16
C SER A 237 15.84 -18.77 12.62
N SER A 238 16.11 -17.49 12.85
CA SER A 238 16.39 -16.94 14.18
C SER A 238 15.16 -16.72 15.08
N PHE A 239 13.95 -16.89 14.54
CA PHE A 239 12.72 -16.69 15.31
C PHE A 239 12.42 -17.90 16.18
N LYS A 240 11.92 -17.66 17.40
CA LYS A 240 11.49 -18.72 18.32
C LYS A 240 10.28 -19.45 17.73
N PRO A 241 10.07 -20.74 18.07
CA PRO A 241 8.88 -21.47 17.63
C PRO A 241 7.55 -20.80 18.04
N SER A 242 7.50 -20.16 19.22
CA SER A 242 6.33 -19.42 19.70
C SER A 242 5.99 -18.18 18.87
N ASP A 243 6.94 -17.69 18.08
CA ASP A 243 6.82 -16.50 17.23
C ASP A 243 6.63 -16.89 15.75
N LYS A 244 6.29 -18.16 15.49
CA LYS A 244 6.10 -18.73 14.15
C LYS A 244 4.74 -19.41 14.06
N LEU A 245 4.09 -19.21 12.91
CA LEU A 245 2.90 -19.98 12.54
C LEU A 245 3.05 -20.48 11.10
N THR A 246 2.66 -21.73 10.86
CA THR A 246 2.47 -22.22 9.49
C THR A 246 1.29 -21.49 8.83
N VAL A 247 1.16 -21.65 7.51
CA VAL A 247 0.04 -21.04 6.79
C VAL A 247 -1.29 -21.61 7.29
N GLU A 248 -1.35 -22.91 7.58
CA GLU A 248 -2.55 -23.59 8.07
C GLU A 248 -2.93 -23.10 9.48
N GLN A 249 -1.95 -22.94 10.37
CA GLN A 249 -2.19 -22.40 11.70
C GLN A 249 -2.69 -20.95 11.63
N MET A 250 -2.10 -20.13 10.77
CA MET A 250 -2.55 -18.76 10.55
C MET A 250 -3.98 -18.70 9.99
N ALA A 251 -4.30 -19.57 9.02
CA ALA A 251 -5.63 -19.69 8.44
C ALA A 251 -6.69 -20.05 9.51
N GLN A 252 -6.36 -20.96 10.41
CA GLN A 252 -7.21 -21.34 11.55
C GLN A 252 -7.42 -20.17 12.51
N HIS A 253 -6.35 -19.47 12.90
CA HIS A 253 -6.44 -18.32 13.81
C HIS A 253 -7.30 -17.19 13.25
N LEU A 254 -7.18 -16.91 11.96
CA LEU A 254 -7.93 -15.83 11.31
C LEU A 254 -9.33 -16.25 10.86
N ALA A 255 -9.64 -17.55 10.84
CA ALA A 255 -10.83 -18.12 10.20
C ALA A 255 -10.97 -17.64 8.74
N VAL A 256 -9.87 -17.70 7.97
CA VAL A 256 -9.80 -17.27 6.56
C VAL A 256 -9.02 -18.28 5.73
N LYS A 257 -9.45 -18.50 4.48
CA LYS A 257 -8.67 -19.29 3.51
C LYS A 257 -7.41 -18.51 3.09
N ILE A 258 -6.24 -19.13 3.20
CA ILE A 258 -4.98 -18.49 2.79
C ILE A 258 -4.48 -19.11 1.48
N ASN A 259 -4.34 -18.29 0.45
CA ASN A 259 -3.82 -18.70 -0.85
C ASN A 259 -2.49 -18.00 -1.17
N TYR A 260 -1.63 -18.67 -1.92
CA TYR A 260 -0.44 -18.04 -2.49
C TYR A 260 -0.82 -17.21 -3.70
N SER A 261 -0.33 -15.97 -3.77
CA SER A 261 -0.36 -15.21 -5.02
C SER A 261 0.42 -16.01 -6.07
N PHE A 262 -0.27 -16.41 -7.12
CA PHE A 262 0.37 -16.81 -8.36
C PHE A 262 1.03 -15.55 -8.92
N SER A 263 2.37 -15.58 -8.98
CA SER A 263 3.19 -14.52 -9.57
C SER A 263 2.99 -14.45 -11.08
#